data_AF-A0A1V5FRG3-F1
#
_entry.id   AF-A0A1V5FRG3-F1
#
_cell.length_a   1.000
_cell.length_b   1.000
_cell.length_c   1.000
_cell.angle_alpha   90.00
_cell.angle_beta   90.00
_cell.angle_gamma   90.00
#
_symmetry.space_group_name_H-M   'P 1'
#
loop_
_entity.id
_entity.type
_entity.pdbx_description
1 polymer ?
#
loop_
_entity_poly.entity_id
_entity_poly.type
_entity_poly.pdbx_seq_one_letter_code
_entity_poly.pdbx_strand_id
1 'polypeptide(L)'
;MRKTVPVPVQDALAAACGDRIVREGDYAGIPAYLDYPCDPEIAPEEAAAVARALREDPQMLPLLRLQITTTGTNLGGLDSIDYVALRGRMQEFVKAAH
;
A
#
# COMPACT_ATOMS: atom_id res chain seq x y z
N MET A 1 1.61 -1.11 11.94
CA MET A 1 2.41 -0.34 10.97
C MET A 1 2.84 1.04 11.46
N ARG A 2 1.94 1.86 12.05
CA ARG A 2 2.29 3.19 12.59
C ARG A 2 3.41 3.22 13.65
N LYS A 3 3.77 2.07 14.24
CA LYS A 3 4.82 1.91 15.26
C LYS A 3 6.23 1.66 14.71
N THR A 4 6.36 1.19 13.46
CA THR A 4 7.63 0.68 12.90
C THR A 4 8.21 1.62 11.85
N VAL A 5 7.36 2.37 11.14
CA VAL A 5 7.77 3.35 10.12
C VAL A 5 7.88 4.74 10.78
N PRO A 6 8.96 5.52 10.55
CA PRO A 6 9.03 6.90 11.00
C PRO A 6 7.87 7.75 10.45
N VAL A 7 7.36 8.69 11.24
CA VAL A 7 6.25 9.56 10.82
C VAL A 7 6.58 10.38 9.56
N PRO A 8 7.78 10.97 9.40
CA PRO A 8 8.10 11.72 8.18
C PRO A 8 8.03 10.87 6.91
N VAL A 9 8.46 9.61 6.97
CA VAL A 9 8.37 8.64 5.87
C VAL A 9 6.89 8.32 5.57
N GLN A 10 6.05 8.16 6.60
CA GLN A 10 4.62 7.95 6.42
C GLN A 10 3.95 9.15 5.74
N ASP A 11 4.29 10.36 6.18
CA ASP A 11 3.72 11.61 5.63
C ASP A 11 4.17 11.83 4.19
N ALA A 12 5.45 11.61 3.88
CA ALA A 12 5.97 11.69 2.51
C ALA A 12 5.29 10.68 1.57
N LEU A 13 5.14 9.43 2.01
CA LEU A 13 4.42 8.40 1.25
C LEU A 13 2.94 8.75 1.06
N ALA A 14 2.26 9.23 2.10
CA ALA A 14 0.85 9.58 2.02
C ALA A 14 0.61 10.77 1.08
N ALA A 15 1.47 11.79 1.13
CA ALA A 15 1.35 12.97 0.30
C ALA A 15 1.66 12.70 -1.17
N ALA A 16 2.71 11.92 -1.46
CA ALA A 16 3.17 11.68 -2.83
C ALA A 16 2.47 10.49 -3.50
N CYS A 17 2.21 9.43 -2.75
CA CYS A 17 1.80 8.11 -3.25
C CYS A 17 0.47 7.60 -2.66
N GLY A 18 -0.23 8.40 -1.85
CA GLY A 18 -1.55 8.02 -1.32
C GLY A 18 -2.64 8.07 -2.40
N ASP A 19 -3.75 7.37 -2.17
CA ASP A 19 -4.89 7.38 -3.09
C ASP A 19 -5.33 8.81 -3.44
N ARG A 20 -5.52 9.09 -4.73
CA ARG A 20 -5.93 10.42 -5.19
C ARG A 20 -7.45 10.52 -5.29
N ILE A 21 -8.04 11.57 -4.72
CA ILE A 21 -9.48 11.79 -4.87
C ILE A 21 -9.80 12.19 -6.31
N VAL A 22 -10.50 11.30 -7.03
CA VAL A 22 -11.13 11.61 -8.32
C VAL A 22 -12.48 12.26 -8.05
N ARG A 23 -12.83 13.27 -8.86
CA ARG A 23 -14.09 14.00 -8.68
C ARG A 23 -15.28 13.07 -8.95
N GLU A 24 -16.33 13.18 -8.12
CA GLU A 24 -17.57 12.43 -8.34
C GLU A 24 -18.09 12.65 -9.77
N GLY A 25 -18.40 11.55 -10.46
CA GLY A 25 -18.86 11.54 -11.85
C GLY A 25 -17.75 11.53 -12.91
N ASP A 26 -16.47 11.67 -12.55
CA ASP A 26 -15.35 11.53 -13.47
C ASP A 26 -14.86 10.08 -13.56
N TYR A 27 -15.60 9.27 -14.32
CA TYR A 27 -15.26 7.87 -14.55
C TYR A 27 -13.99 7.67 -15.38
N ALA A 28 -13.60 8.67 -16.17
CA ALA A 28 -12.38 8.61 -16.98
C ALA A 28 -11.12 8.79 -16.12
N GLY A 29 -11.22 9.48 -14.98
CA GLY A 29 -10.14 9.66 -14.01
C GLY A 29 -9.89 8.45 -13.10
N ILE A 30 -10.80 7.47 -13.04
CA ILE A 30 -10.70 6.31 -12.13
C ILE A 30 -9.38 5.54 -12.27
N PRO A 31 -8.86 5.22 -13.48
CA PRO A 31 -7.59 4.50 -13.58
C PRO A 31 -6.41 5.24 -12.92
N ALA A 32 -6.42 6.57 -12.94
CA ALA A 32 -5.37 7.41 -12.34
C ALA A 32 -5.52 7.57 -10.81
N TYR A 33 -6.54 6.94 -10.19
CA TYR A 33 -6.76 6.95 -8.74
C TYR A 33 -5.62 6.25 -8.00
N LEU A 34 -5.15 5.12 -8.54
CA LEU A 34 -4.00 4.36 -8.02
C LEU A 34 -2.82 4.29 -8.98
N ASP A 35 -3.06 4.25 -10.30
CA ASP A 35 -2.02 4.08 -11.30
C ASP A 35 -1.57 5.44 -11.84
N TYR A 36 -0.73 6.10 -11.04
CA TYR A 36 -0.13 7.37 -11.39
C TYR A 36 1.34 7.39 -10.95
N PRO A 37 2.22 8.14 -11.65
CA PRO A 37 3.61 8.26 -11.24
C PRO A 37 3.68 8.94 -9.87
N CYS A 38 4.25 8.24 -8.90
CA CYS A 38 4.51 8.78 -7.57
C CYS A 38 6.00 8.63 -7.23
N ASP A 39 6.57 9.67 -6.64
CA ASP A 39 7.91 9.67 -6.07
C ASP A 39 7.83 10.38 -4.72
N PRO A 40 8.02 9.66 -3.60
CA PRO A 40 7.95 10.27 -2.28
C PRO A 40 9.21 11.07 -1.91
N GLU A 41 10.20 11.16 -2.80
CA GLU A 41 11.49 11.84 -2.58
C GLU A 41 12.22 11.34 -1.32
N ILE A 42 11.96 10.09 -0.92
CA ILE A 42 12.61 9.44 0.21
C ILE A 42 13.95 8.89 -0.26
N ALA A 43 15.00 9.12 0.54
CA ALA A 43 16.33 8.64 0.21
C ALA A 43 16.33 7.09 0.10
N PRO A 44 16.99 6.51 -0.93
CA PRO A 44 16.96 5.05 -1.16
C PRO A 44 17.39 4.22 0.05
N GLU A 45 18.35 4.70 0.84
CA GLU A 45 18.82 4.07 2.05
C GLU A 45 17.76 4.05 3.17
N GLU A 46 16.98 5.13 3.28
CA GLU A 46 15.89 5.25 4.26
C GLU A 46 14.73 4.33 3.87
N ALA A 47 14.38 4.30 2.59
CA ALA A 47 13.39 3.37 2.05
C ALA A 47 13.79 1.90 2.28
N ALA A 48 15.07 1.56 2.05
CA ALA A 48 15.59 0.21 2.30
C ALA A 48 15.58 -0.15 3.80
N ALA A 49 15.95 0.79 4.68
CA ALA A 49 15.93 0.58 6.12
C ALA A 49 14.52 0.33 6.65
N VAL A 50 13.54 1.14 6.19
CA VAL A 50 12.12 0.96 6.53
C VAL A 50 11.61 -0.38 6.00
N ALA A 51 11.92 -0.73 4.75
CA ALA A 51 11.50 -1.99 4.16
C ALA A 51 12.07 -3.20 4.92
N ARG A 52 13.32 -3.12 5.39
CA ARG A 52 13.93 -4.15 6.24
C ARG A 52 13.23 -4.23 7.59
N ALA A 53 13.06 -3.10 8.29
CA ALA A 53 12.39 -3.05 9.59
C ALA A 53 10.96 -3.61 9.53
N LEU A 54 10.23 -3.35 8.43
CA LEU A 54 8.90 -3.91 8.20
C LEU A 54 8.94 -5.44 8.02
N ARG A 55 9.91 -5.98 7.29
CA ARG A 55 10.05 -7.44 7.11
C ARG A 55 10.47 -8.16 8.39
N GLU A 56 11.27 -7.49 9.22
CA GLU A 56 11.75 -8.03 10.50
C GLU A 56 10.71 -7.94 11.62
N ASP A 57 9.65 -7.14 11.46
CA ASP A 57 8.58 -7.01 12.45
C ASP A 57 7.76 -8.32 12.54
N PRO A 58 7.77 -9.04 13.68
CA PRO A 58 7.08 -10.32 13.82
C PRO A 58 5.55 -10.19 13.71
N GLN A 59 4.99 -8.99 13.86
CA GLN A 59 3.56 -8.72 13.67
C GLN A 59 3.21 -8.45 12.22
N MET A 60 4.19 -8.24 11.34
CA MET A 60 3.94 -7.85 9.95
C MET A 60 3.17 -8.91 9.18
N LEU A 61 3.64 -10.15 9.22
CA LEU A 61 3.03 -11.25 8.49
C LEU A 61 1.59 -11.56 8.96
N PRO A 62 1.29 -11.64 10.27
CA PRO A 62 -0.08 -11.75 10.76
C PRO A 62 -0.99 -10.59 10.30
N LEU A 63 -0.53 -9.35 10.41
CA LEU A 63 -1.32 -8.16 10.04
C LEU A 63 -1.56 -8.09 8.53
N LEU A 64 -0.56 -8.43 7.70
CA LEU A 64 -0.73 -8.49 6.25
C LEU A 64 -1.71 -9.57 5.82
N ARG A 65 -1.67 -10.76 6.45
CA ARG A 65 -2.65 -11.83 6.19
C ARG A 65 -4.06 -11.39 6.56
N LEU A 66 -4.23 -10.76 7.72
CA LEU A 66 -5.52 -10.19 8.12
C LEU A 66 -6.02 -9.17 7.10
N GLN A 67 -5.16 -8.25 6.67
CA GLN A 67 -5.52 -7.24 5.68
C GLN A 67 -5.85 -7.86 4.31
N ILE A 68 -5.12 -8.87 3.85
CA ILE A 68 -5.46 -9.63 2.61
C ILE A 68 -6.86 -10.23 2.73
N THR A 69 -7.20 -10.82 3.86
CA THR A 69 -8.53 -11.37 4.11
C THR A 69 -9.59 -10.27 4.13
N THR A 70 -9.36 -9.16 4.85
CA THR A 70 -10.28 -8.01 4.90
C THR A 70 -10.55 -7.43 3.51
N THR A 71 -9.49 -7.21 2.73
CA THR A 71 -9.57 -6.76 1.33
C THR A 71 -10.36 -7.76 0.48
N GLY A 72 -10.24 -9.07 0.73
CA GLY A 72 -10.98 -10.11 0.03
C GLY A 72 -12.45 -10.30 0.46
N THR A 73 -12.82 -9.87 1.68
CA THR A 73 -14.18 -10.01 2.23
C THR A 73 -15.00 -8.73 2.18
N ASN A 74 -14.42 -7.60 1.74
CA ASN A 74 -15.15 -6.34 1.60
C ASN A 74 -16.15 -6.45 0.44
N LEU A 75 -17.36 -6.91 0.77
CA LEU A 75 -18.50 -7.15 -0.14
C LEU A 75 -18.98 -5.89 -0.90
N GLY A 76 -18.53 -4.69 -0.52
CA GLY A 76 -18.86 -3.43 -1.20
C GLY A 76 -17.90 -3.03 -2.34
N GLY A 77 -16.78 -3.74 -2.52
CA GLY A 77 -15.74 -3.44 -3.52
C GLY A 77 -15.50 -4.57 -4.52
N LEU A 78 -16.52 -5.40 -4.78
CA LEU A 78 -16.44 -6.43 -5.80
C LEU A 78 -16.26 -5.76 -7.18
N ASP A 79 -15.11 -6.01 -7.80
CA ASP A 79 -14.72 -5.70 -9.19
C ASP A 79 -14.01 -4.37 -9.52
N SER A 80 -13.44 -3.61 -8.58
CA SER A 80 -12.39 -2.67 -9.02
C SER A 80 -11.05 -3.41 -9.16
N ILE A 81 -10.47 -3.35 -10.36
CA ILE A 81 -9.16 -3.91 -10.75
C ILE A 81 -8.08 -3.65 -9.69
N ASP A 82 -8.21 -2.52 -9.02
CA ASP A 82 -7.40 -2.02 -7.92
C ASP A 82 -7.29 -2.97 -6.72
N TYR A 83 -8.39 -3.59 -6.28
CA TYR A 83 -8.37 -4.50 -5.12
C TYR A 83 -7.63 -5.81 -5.44
N VAL A 84 -7.76 -6.31 -6.67
CA VAL A 84 -7.05 -7.49 -7.14
C VAL A 84 -5.54 -7.21 -7.23
N ALA A 85 -5.17 -6.05 -7.79
CA ALA A 85 -3.78 -5.63 -7.91
C ALA A 85 -3.13 -5.42 -6.52
N LEU A 86 -3.82 -4.75 -5.60
CA LEU A 86 -3.35 -4.54 -4.24
C LEU A 86 -3.15 -5.87 -3.50
N ARG A 87 -4.11 -6.78 -3.59
CA ARG A 87 -3.99 -8.13 -3.01
C ARG A 87 -2.77 -8.87 -3.57
N GLY A 88 -2.56 -8.83 -4.89
CA GLY A 88 -1.40 -9.44 -5.53
C GLY A 88 -0.08 -8.88 -4.98
N ARG A 89 0.05 -7.56 -4.88
CA ARG A 89 1.25 -6.90 -4.32
C ARG A 89 1.51 -7.30 -2.87
N MET A 90 0.45 -7.40 -2.05
CA MET A 90 0.59 -7.87 -0.66
C MET A 90 1.03 -9.32 -0.58
N GLN A 91 0.54 -10.19 -1.47
CA GLN A 91 0.97 -11.59 -1.55
C GLN A 91 2.45 -11.71 -1.95
N GLU A 92 2.91 -10.92 -2.93
CA GLU A 92 4.32 -10.89 -3.32
C GLU A 92 5.22 -10.38 -2.20
N PHE A 93 4.79 -9.35 -1.47
CA PHE A 93 5.54 -8.87 -0.30
C PHE A 93 5.68 -9.97 0.76
N VAL A 94 4.61 -10.72 1.03
CA VAL A 94 4.64 -11.86 1.96
C VAL A 94 5.60 -12.95 1.48
N LYS A 95 5.63 -13.26 0.18
CA LYS A 95 6.56 -14.26 -0.38
C LYS A 95 8.02 -13.82 -0.27
N ALA A 96 8.31 -12.53 -0.47
CA ALA A 96 9.66 -11.98 -0.42
C ALA A 96 10.19 -11.75 1.02
N ALA A 97 9.37 -11.96 2.05
CA ALA A 97 9.76 -11.88 3.46
C ALA A 97 10.21 -13.25 4.04
N HIS A 98 10.15 -14.31 3.24
CA HIS A 98 10.62 -15.67 3.54
C HIS A 98 11.73 -16.09 2.57
#